data_AF-A0A835U6C4-F1
#
_entry.id   AF-A0A835U6C4-F1
#
_cell.length_a   1.000
_cell.length_b   1.000
_cell.length_c   1.000
_cell.angle_alpha   90.00
_cell.angle_beta   90.00
_cell.angle_gamma   90.00
#
_symmetry.space_group_name_H-M   'P 1'
#
loop_
_entity.id
_entity.type
_entity.pdbx_description
1 polymer ?
#
loop_
_entity_poly.entity_id
_entity_poly.type
_entity_poly.pdbx_seq_one_letter_code
_entity_poly.pdbx_strand_id
1 'polypeptide(L)'
;MHANNLLVDEPIRMSTILDPSKPSSLPAMTKIVGTLGPRSRTVEAISACINAGMSVARFDFSSGDVTYHQETVDNLTAAIQSTKKLCAVMLDTVGPELHVVNRGGRAIPLEMNSFVVLTPDQEKEASSKLLPINFHGLSKASIA
;
A
#
# COMPACT_ATOMS: atom_id res chain seq x y z
N MET A 1 31.46 14.38 -9.71
CA MET A 1 31.12 14.27 -11.14
C MET A 1 29.65 14.60 -11.31
N HIS A 2 29.36 15.47 -12.28
CA HIS A 2 28.05 15.80 -12.86
C HIS A 2 27.11 16.63 -11.98
N ALA A 3 27.17 17.95 -12.21
CA ALA A 3 26.15 18.89 -11.81
C ALA A 3 24.79 18.47 -12.38
N ASN A 4 23.80 18.31 -11.52
CA ASN A 4 22.40 18.22 -11.91
C ASN A 4 21.99 19.57 -12.50
N ASN A 5 22.13 19.72 -13.81
CA ASN A 5 21.32 20.70 -14.53
C ASN A 5 19.87 20.18 -14.47
N LEU A 6 19.14 20.59 -13.43
CA LEU A 6 17.69 20.67 -13.49
C LEU A 6 17.39 21.56 -14.69
N LEU A 7 17.10 20.93 -15.83
CA LEU A 7 16.43 21.59 -16.93
C LEU A 7 15.06 21.98 -16.39
N VAL A 8 14.99 23.18 -15.82
CA VAL A 8 13.72 23.88 -15.71
C VAL A 8 13.40 24.25 -17.15
N ASP A 9 12.73 23.32 -17.85
CA ASP A 9 12.11 23.59 -19.14
C ASP A 9 11.29 24.90 -18.99
N GLU A 10 11.20 25.63 -20.11
CA GLU A 10 10.60 26.97 -20.28
C GLU A 10 9.66 27.45 -19.15
N PRO A 11 9.72 28.74 -18.76
CA PRO A 11 8.85 29.29 -17.72
C PRO A 11 7.40 28.89 -17.96
N ILE A 12 6.75 28.32 -16.94
CA ILE A 12 5.40 27.74 -17.03
C ILE A 12 4.43 28.75 -17.66
N ARG A 13 3.78 28.36 -18.76
CA ARG A 13 2.74 29.14 -19.46
C ARG A 13 1.42 28.40 -19.40
N MET A 14 0.29 29.13 -19.43
CA MET A 14 -1.05 28.52 -19.45
C MET A 14 -1.24 27.56 -20.62
N SER A 15 -0.64 27.83 -21.78
CA SER A 15 -0.68 26.92 -22.93
C SER A 15 -0.07 25.55 -22.59
N THR A 16 1.09 25.55 -21.90
CA THR A 16 1.81 24.33 -21.54
C THR A 16 1.08 23.51 -20.48
N ILE A 17 0.22 24.13 -19.66
CA ILE A 17 -0.62 23.41 -18.68
C ILE A 17 -1.77 22.68 -19.37
N LEU A 18 -2.32 23.26 -20.44
CA LEU A 18 -3.47 22.69 -21.15
C LEU A 18 -3.05 21.60 -22.15
N ASP A 19 -1.80 21.58 -22.57
CA ASP A 19 -1.26 20.57 -23.46
C ASP A 19 -0.85 19.30 -22.71
N PRO A 20 -1.17 18.10 -23.23
CA PRO A 20 -0.68 16.85 -22.66
C PRO A 20 0.85 16.82 -22.61
N SER A 21 1.40 16.30 -21.51
CA SER A 21 2.84 16.13 -21.36
C SER A 21 3.39 15.26 -22.49
N LYS A 22 4.40 15.74 -23.20
CA LYS A 22 5.11 14.96 -24.20
C LYS A 22 5.87 13.82 -23.51
N PRO A 23 5.93 12.62 -24.10
CA PRO A 23 6.73 11.54 -23.54
C PRO A 23 8.20 11.99 -23.46
N SER A 24 8.74 12.09 -22.25
CA SER A 24 10.15 12.45 -22.03
C SER A 24 11.04 11.22 -22.19
N SER A 25 12.18 11.39 -22.85
CA SER A 25 13.26 10.37 -22.84
C SER A 25 13.96 10.31 -21.48
N LEU A 26 13.77 11.33 -20.64
CA LEU A 26 14.28 11.37 -19.28
C LEU A 26 13.38 10.56 -18.34
N PRO A 27 13.97 9.73 -17.46
CA PRO A 27 13.21 8.98 -16.47
C PRO A 27 12.57 9.93 -15.45
N ALA A 28 11.40 9.58 -14.95
CA ALA A 28 10.79 10.29 -13.83
C ALA A 28 11.73 10.32 -12.63
N MET A 29 11.94 11.52 -12.09
CA MET A 29 12.81 11.75 -10.93
C MET A 29 12.16 11.21 -9.65
N THR A 30 10.85 11.41 -9.51
CA THR A 30 10.05 10.87 -8.40
C THR A 30 9.84 9.38 -8.57
N LYS A 31 10.10 8.59 -7.52
CA LYS A 31 9.92 7.13 -7.52
C LYS A 31 8.54 6.76 -6.98
N ILE A 32 8.00 5.67 -7.51
CA ILE A 32 6.69 5.14 -7.12
C ILE A 32 6.88 3.89 -6.27
N VAL A 33 6.34 3.91 -5.06
CA VAL A 33 6.25 2.75 -4.18
C VAL A 33 4.85 2.15 -4.33
N GLY A 34 4.76 0.89 -4.75
CA GLY A 34 3.49 0.17 -4.91
C GLY A 34 3.37 -0.96 -3.89
N THR A 35 2.28 -0.96 -3.11
CA THR A 35 1.96 -2.09 -2.20
C THR A 35 1.40 -3.26 -3.00
N LEU A 36 2.04 -4.42 -2.86
CA LEU A 36 1.58 -5.65 -3.50
C LEU A 36 0.59 -6.37 -2.60
N GLY A 37 -0.58 -6.67 -3.17
CA GLY A 37 -1.72 -7.25 -2.46
C GLY A 37 -2.42 -8.33 -3.28
N PRO A 38 -3.54 -8.89 -2.80
CA PRO A 38 -4.23 -10.00 -3.46
C PRO A 38 -4.62 -9.72 -4.92
N ARG A 39 -4.85 -8.45 -5.27
CA ARG A 39 -5.22 -8.01 -6.63
C ARG A 39 -4.04 -7.62 -7.53
N SER A 40 -2.83 -7.55 -6.98
CA SER A 40 -1.64 -7.02 -7.68
C SER A 40 -0.41 -7.92 -7.55
N ARG A 41 -0.57 -9.17 -7.11
CA ARG A 41 0.56 -10.10 -6.85
C ARG A 41 0.86 -11.10 -7.98
N THR A 42 0.09 -11.11 -9.07
CA THR A 42 0.41 -11.98 -10.23
C THR A 42 1.56 -11.38 -11.04
N VAL A 43 2.30 -12.22 -11.77
CA VAL A 43 3.42 -11.78 -12.60
C VAL A 43 2.97 -10.73 -13.62
N GLU A 44 1.79 -10.90 -14.22
CA GLU A 44 1.23 -9.99 -15.22
C GLU A 44 0.90 -8.62 -14.61
N ALA A 45 0.25 -8.63 -13.45
CA ALA A 45 -0.12 -7.40 -12.75
C ALA A 45 1.13 -6.63 -12.29
N ILE A 46 2.11 -7.32 -11.71
CA ILE A 46 3.38 -6.71 -11.29
C ILE A 46 4.14 -6.16 -12.51
N SER A 47 4.21 -6.91 -13.60
CA SER A 47 4.86 -6.47 -14.84
C SER A 47 4.20 -5.20 -15.40
N ALA A 48 2.87 -5.14 -15.37
CA ALA A 48 2.13 -3.94 -15.76
C ALA A 48 2.45 -2.75 -14.84
N CYS A 49 2.52 -2.96 -13.52
CA CYS A 49 2.90 -1.92 -12.56
C CYS A 49 4.33 -1.41 -12.77
N ILE A 50 5.31 -2.31 -12.97
CA ILE A 50 6.70 -1.94 -13.27
C ILE A 50 6.77 -1.16 -14.58
N ASN A 51 6.02 -1.57 -15.60
CA ASN A 51 5.97 -0.85 -16.87
C ASN A 51 5.32 0.53 -16.76
N ALA A 52 4.31 0.67 -15.90
CA ALA A 52 3.67 1.95 -15.58
C ALA A 52 4.52 2.88 -14.70
N GLY A 53 5.63 2.39 -14.12
CA GLY A 53 6.60 3.22 -13.38
C GLY A 53 6.83 2.84 -11.92
N MET A 54 6.25 1.75 -11.42
CA MET A 54 6.55 1.25 -10.07
C MET A 54 8.05 0.96 -9.93
N SER A 55 8.66 1.57 -8.91
CA SER A 55 10.11 1.51 -8.66
C SER A 55 10.44 0.69 -7.39
N VAL A 56 9.50 0.57 -6.47
CA VAL A 56 9.64 -0.18 -5.22
C VAL A 56 8.37 -0.99 -4.96
N ALA A 57 8.51 -2.27 -4.68
CA ALA A 57 7.44 -3.14 -4.20
C ALA A 57 7.43 -3.13 -2.66
N ARG A 58 6.34 -2.61 -2.08
CA ARG A 58 6.07 -2.60 -0.64
C ARG A 58 5.33 -3.87 -0.24
N PHE A 59 5.86 -4.59 0.74
CA PHE A 59 5.25 -5.74 1.37
C PHE A 59 4.76 -5.33 2.75
N ASP A 60 3.44 -5.34 2.93
CA ASP A 60 2.80 -4.91 4.17
C ASP A 60 2.59 -6.12 5.09
N PHE A 61 3.40 -6.23 6.15
CA PHE A 61 3.37 -7.38 7.06
C PHE A 61 2.25 -7.29 8.10
N SER A 62 1.43 -6.22 8.10
CA SER A 62 0.19 -6.19 8.91
C SER A 62 -0.83 -7.23 8.45
N SER A 63 -0.67 -7.77 7.24
CA SER A 63 -1.53 -8.79 6.64
C SER A 63 -0.74 -9.83 5.84
N GLY A 64 -1.34 -11.00 5.64
CA GLY A 64 -0.70 -12.12 4.93
C GLY A 64 0.33 -12.87 5.78
N ASP A 65 0.53 -14.15 5.45
CA ASP A 65 1.53 -14.99 6.10
C ASP A 65 2.86 -14.98 5.32
N VAL A 66 3.87 -15.68 5.86
CA VAL A 66 5.19 -15.78 5.24
C VAL A 66 5.11 -16.40 3.84
N THR A 67 4.24 -17.40 3.65
CA THR A 67 4.07 -18.08 2.35
C THR A 67 3.49 -17.15 1.30
N TYR A 68 2.49 -16.34 1.68
CA TYR A 68 1.87 -15.32 0.84
C TYR A 68 2.89 -14.29 0.37
N HIS A 69 3.75 -13.80 1.29
CA HIS A 69 4.79 -12.83 0.95
C HIS A 69 5.90 -13.46 0.10
N GLN A 70 6.28 -14.71 0.37
CA GLN A 70 7.26 -15.44 -0.43
C GLN A 70 6.80 -15.63 -1.88
N GLU A 71 5.56 -16.09 -2.09
CA GLU A 71 4.97 -16.22 -3.44
C GLU A 71 5.00 -14.89 -4.19
N THR A 72 4.73 -13.79 -3.47
CA THR A 72 4.74 -12.44 -4.04
C THR A 72 6.15 -11.99 -4.43
N VAL A 73 7.19 -12.34 -3.66
CA VAL A 73 8.61 -12.09 -4.00
C VAL A 73 9.03 -12.90 -5.23
N ASP A 74 8.59 -14.16 -5.34
CA ASP A 74 8.89 -15.02 -6.48
C ASP A 74 8.27 -14.46 -7.76
N ASN A 75 7.00 -14.03 -7.70
CA ASN A 75 6.31 -13.39 -8.82
C ASN A 75 6.95 -12.05 -9.21
N LEU A 76 7.38 -11.26 -8.22
CA LEU A 76 8.13 -10.01 -8.47
C LEU A 76 9.44 -10.29 -9.21
N THR A 77 10.17 -11.34 -8.81
CA THR A 77 11.42 -11.73 -9.47
C THR A 77 11.18 -12.11 -10.94
N ALA A 78 10.13 -12.89 -11.23
CA ALA A 78 9.75 -13.23 -12.60
C ALA A 78 9.35 -11.98 -13.41
N ALA A 79 8.61 -11.04 -12.81
CA ALA A 79 8.22 -9.79 -13.47
C ALA A 79 9.42 -8.85 -13.75
N ILE A 80 10.41 -8.79 -12.86
CA ILE A 80 11.65 -8.04 -13.08
C ILE A 80 12.42 -8.63 -14.27
N GLN A 81 12.52 -9.97 -14.35
CA GLN A 81 13.18 -10.66 -15.45
C GLN A 81 12.48 -10.41 -16.80
N SER A 82 11.14 -10.45 -16.81
CA SER A 82 10.36 -10.23 -18.04
C SER A 82 10.42 -8.78 -18.54
N THR A 83 10.35 -7.80 -17.62
CA THR A 83 10.33 -6.37 -17.95
C THR A 83 11.71 -5.77 -18.15
N LYS A 84 12.77 -6.43 -17.67
CA LYS A 84 14.16 -5.94 -17.66
C LYS A 84 14.30 -4.58 -16.94
N LYS A 85 13.44 -4.33 -15.94
CA LYS A 85 13.43 -3.12 -15.12
C LYS A 85 13.64 -3.49 -13.66
N LEU A 86 14.54 -2.76 -12.99
CA LEU A 86 14.79 -2.96 -11.56
C LEU A 86 13.62 -2.43 -10.74
N CYS A 87 13.25 -3.19 -9.70
CA CYS A 87 12.27 -2.80 -8.69
C CYS A 87 12.83 -3.19 -7.33
N ALA A 88 12.94 -2.24 -6.41
CA ALA A 88 13.43 -2.52 -5.06
C ALA A 88 12.36 -3.22 -4.21
N VAL A 89 12.79 -3.95 -3.19
CA VAL A 89 11.89 -4.57 -2.20
C VAL A 89 11.92 -3.74 -0.92
N MET A 90 10.74 -3.39 -0.41
CA MET A 90 10.58 -2.71 0.87
C MET A 90 9.67 -3.54 1.77
N LEU A 91 10.19 -3.91 2.94
CA LEU A 91 9.42 -4.56 4.00
C LEU A 91 8.83 -3.47 4.91
N ASP A 92 7.52 -3.50 5.09
CA ASP A 92 6.82 -2.64 6.04
C ASP A 92 6.37 -3.47 7.25
N THR A 93 6.83 -3.06 8.43
CA THR A 93 6.60 -3.77 9.69
C THR A 93 5.25 -3.40 10.28
N VAL A 94 4.59 -4.33 10.97
CA VAL A 94 3.30 -4.08 11.66
C VAL A 94 3.40 -2.89 12.64
N GLY A 95 4.42 -2.86 13.50
CA GLY A 95 4.48 -1.85 14.57
C GLY A 95 3.35 -2.00 15.60
N PRO A 96 3.20 -1.02 16.52
CA PRO A 96 2.13 -1.02 17.53
C PRO A 96 0.82 -0.47 16.94
N GLU A 97 -0.04 -1.37 16.42
CA GLU A 97 -1.31 -1.01 15.78
C GLU A 97 -2.53 -1.49 16.59
N LEU A 98 -3.58 -0.66 16.64
CA LEU A 98 -4.89 -1.05 17.17
C LEU A 98 -5.82 -1.43 16.01
N HIS A 99 -6.23 -2.69 15.99
CA HIS A 99 -7.05 -3.28 14.94
C HIS A 99 -8.36 -3.84 15.48
N VAL A 100 -9.40 -3.71 14.67
CA VAL A 100 -10.64 -4.45 14.83
C VAL A 100 -10.43 -5.87 14.30
N VAL A 101 -10.77 -6.86 15.11
CA VAL A 101 -10.69 -8.28 14.75
C VAL A 101 -12.00 -8.68 14.08
N ASN A 102 -12.00 -8.80 12.74
CA ASN A 102 -13.14 -9.27 11.96
C ASN A 102 -12.82 -10.62 11.29
N ARG A 103 -13.01 -11.72 12.04
CA ARG A 103 -12.79 -13.09 11.53
C ARG A 103 -13.75 -13.45 10.38
N GLY A 104 -14.91 -12.80 10.30
CA GLY A 104 -15.92 -13.08 9.27
C GLY A 104 -15.57 -12.54 7.89
N GLY A 105 -14.62 -11.60 7.79
CA GLY A 105 -14.14 -11.01 6.53
C GLY A 105 -15.18 -10.21 5.72
N ARG A 106 -16.45 -10.21 6.13
CA ARG A 106 -17.53 -9.45 5.49
C ARG A 106 -17.48 -8.01 5.92
N ALA A 107 -17.84 -7.11 5.00
CA ALA A 107 -18.03 -5.70 5.31
C ALA A 107 -19.14 -5.54 6.37
N ILE A 108 -18.89 -4.70 7.37
CA ILE A 108 -19.83 -4.39 8.44
C ILE A 108 -20.37 -2.98 8.18
N PRO A 109 -21.64 -2.82 7.79
CA PRO A 109 -22.22 -1.51 7.58
C PRO A 109 -22.36 -0.80 8.92
N LEU A 110 -21.92 0.46 8.99
CA LEU A 110 -22.09 1.32 10.15
C LEU A 110 -23.00 2.50 9.78
N GLU A 111 -23.95 2.79 10.65
CA GLU A 111 -24.88 3.89 10.46
C GLU A 111 -24.37 5.13 11.21
N MET A 112 -24.56 6.30 10.59
CA MET A 112 -24.22 7.57 11.23
C MET A 112 -24.97 7.71 12.57
N ASN A 113 -24.29 8.24 13.59
CA ASN A 113 -24.82 8.43 14.96
C ASN A 113 -25.18 7.13 15.71
N SER A 114 -24.85 5.95 15.18
CA SER A 114 -24.97 4.69 15.92
C SER A 114 -23.86 4.56 16.96
N PHE A 115 -24.18 3.89 18.07
CA PHE A 115 -23.19 3.52 19.08
C PHE A 115 -22.63 2.14 18.78
N VAL A 116 -21.30 2.02 18.91
CA VAL A 116 -20.57 0.77 18.74
C VAL A 116 -19.75 0.51 19.99
N VAL A 117 -19.84 -0.72 20.52
CA VAL A 117 -19.03 -1.16 21.65
C VAL A 117 -17.71 -1.71 21.15
N LEU A 118 -16.59 -1.12 21.60
CA LEU A 118 -15.27 -1.72 21.42
C LEU A 118 -14.99 -2.66 22.60
N THR A 119 -14.63 -3.91 22.32
CA THR A 119 -14.34 -4.91 23.37
C THR A 119 -12.97 -5.55 23.17
N PRO A 120 -12.20 -5.77 24.23
CA PRO A 120 -10.95 -6.54 24.13
C PRO A 120 -11.18 -8.06 24.04
N ASP A 121 -12.44 -8.52 24.13
CA ASP A 121 -12.83 -9.92 23.97
C ASP A 121 -12.87 -10.31 22.48
N GLN A 122 -11.79 -10.91 22.00
CA GLN A 122 -11.60 -11.31 20.60
C GLN A 122 -12.41 -12.55 20.18
N GLU A 123 -13.10 -13.23 21.11
CA GLU A 123 -13.97 -14.36 20.79
C GLU A 123 -15.37 -13.93 20.36
N LYS A 124 -15.69 -12.63 20.49
CA LYS A 124 -16.94 -12.07 19.97
C LYS A 124 -16.86 -11.88 18.45
N GLU A 125 -18.01 -12.07 17.78
CA GLU A 125 -18.12 -11.75 16.35
C GLU A 125 -18.28 -10.23 16.15
N ALA A 126 -17.55 -9.70 15.17
CA ALA A 126 -17.65 -8.30 14.79
C ALA A 126 -18.99 -8.01 14.10
N SER A 127 -19.66 -6.95 14.53
CA SER A 127 -20.97 -6.52 14.03
C SER A 127 -21.11 -5.00 14.06
N SER A 128 -22.21 -4.47 13.53
CA SER A 128 -22.48 -3.03 13.53
C SER A 128 -22.69 -2.43 14.94
N LYS A 129 -22.77 -3.26 15.98
CA LYS A 129 -22.97 -2.82 17.38
C LYS A 129 -21.77 -3.15 18.28
N LEU A 130 -20.90 -4.06 17.88
CA LEU A 130 -19.78 -4.55 18.70
C LEU A 130 -18.60 -4.90 17.82
N LEU A 131 -17.43 -4.34 18.13
CA LEU A 131 -16.18 -4.58 17.42
C LEU A 131 -15.12 -5.07 18.43
N PRO A 132 -14.66 -6.34 18.30
CA PRO A 132 -13.53 -6.83 19.05
C PRO A 132 -12.24 -6.12 18.60
N ILE A 133 -11.35 -5.80 19.53
CA ILE A 133 -10.07 -5.14 19.24
C ILE A 133 -8.87 -5.95 19.75
N ASN A 134 -7.72 -5.80 19.09
CA ASN A 134 -6.47 -6.45 19.49
C ASN A 134 -5.76 -5.81 20.71
N PHE A 135 -6.39 -4.82 21.37
CA PHE A 135 -5.78 -4.04 22.46
C PHE A 135 -6.60 -4.09 23.75
N HIS A 136 -6.07 -4.76 24.78
CA HIS A 136 -6.75 -4.93 26.07
C HIS A 136 -6.78 -3.66 26.94
N GLY A 137 -5.89 -2.70 26.69
CA GLY A 137 -5.70 -1.53 27.54
C GLY A 137 -6.61 -0.34 27.24
N LEU A 138 -7.48 -0.42 26.22
CA LEU A 138 -8.17 0.77 25.69
C LEU A 138 -9.02 1.48 26.75
N SER A 139 -9.77 0.74 27.56
CA SER A 139 -10.64 1.29 28.61
C SER A 139 -9.88 1.89 29.79
N LYS A 140 -8.58 1.60 29.92
CA LYS A 140 -7.70 2.10 30.98
C LYS A 140 -6.77 3.21 30.49
N ALA A 141 -6.78 3.49 29.18
CA ALA A 141 -6.00 4.56 28.61
C ALA A 141 -6.58 5.90 29.11
N SER A 142 -5.88 6.55 30.03
CA SER A 142 -6.16 7.93 30.37
C SER A 142 -5.70 8.80 29.21
N ILE A 143 -6.57 9.64 28.70
CA ILE A 143 -6.15 10.77 27.87
C ILE A 143 -5.40 11.71 28.83
N ALA A 144 -4.10 11.87 28.62
CA ALA A 144 -3.31 12.88 29.31
C ALA A 144 -3.57 14.25 28.65
#